data_AF-A0A9E3YVP0-F1
#
_entry.id   AF-A0A9E3YVP0-F1
#
_cell.length_a   1.000
_cell.length_b   1.000
_cell.length_c   1.000
_cell.angle_alpha   90.00
_cell.angle_beta   90.00
_cell.angle_gamma   90.00
#
_symmetry.space_group_name_H-M   'P 1'
#
loop_
_entity.id
_entity.type
_entity.pdbx_description
1 polymer ?
#
loop_
_entity_poly.entity_id
_entity_poly.type
_entity_poly.pdbx_seq_one_letter_code
_entity_poly.pdbx_strand_id
1 'polypeptide(L)'
;ISATGMKEVADSAGVARSTVYRYFPGRDDLLVATIKTEMEQLNARLRKRLARYPEPADQIVEGLIVAIKEVPRRPLLRAVFASEEDSRARRAIWSSDVIVRFGEELMDHVISPARDAGLLQDAVRPEILVEWVYRLLLSFLTLPSNWVRSDAQLRATLHALLVPVLLK
;
A
#
# COMPACT_ATOMS: atom_id res chain seq x y z
N ILE A 1 1.53 -2.23 18.42
CA ILE A 1 1.10 -0.83 18.18
C ILE A 1 0.41 -0.24 19.43
N SER A 2 -0.64 -0.85 19.97
CA SER A 2 -1.42 -0.29 21.10
C SER A 2 -0.62 -0.04 22.38
N ALA A 3 0.33 -0.92 22.73
CA ALA A 3 1.08 -0.85 23.99
C ALA A 3 2.36 0.01 23.98
N THR A 4 2.77 0.55 22.83
CA THR A 4 4.00 1.35 22.72
C THR A 4 3.67 2.85 22.77
N GLY A 5 4.22 3.55 23.77
CA GLY A 5 4.06 4.99 23.95
C GLY A 5 5.35 5.78 23.67
N MET A 6 5.25 7.11 23.77
CA MET A 6 6.37 8.03 23.49
C MET A 6 7.56 7.82 24.44
N LYS A 7 7.30 7.42 25.68
CA LYS A 7 8.34 7.11 26.67
C LYS A 7 9.14 5.89 26.25
N GLU A 8 8.46 4.79 25.93
CA GLU A 8 9.10 3.52 25.58
C GLU A 8 9.96 3.68 24.33
N VAL A 9 9.54 4.54 23.39
CA VAL A 9 10.30 4.88 22.19
C VAL A 9 11.57 5.67 22.54
N ALA A 10 11.45 6.69 23.40
CA ALA A 10 12.60 7.47 23.85
C ALA A 10 13.64 6.60 24.58
N ASP A 11 13.15 5.75 25.49
CA ASP A 11 13.98 4.83 26.28
C ASP A 11 14.69 3.82 25.35
N SER A 12 13.97 3.24 24.37
CA SER A 12 14.55 2.31 23.39
C SER A 12 15.54 2.97 22.43
N ALA A 13 15.35 4.25 22.12
CA ALA A 13 16.23 5.01 21.23
C ALA A 13 17.43 5.65 21.95
N GLY A 14 17.49 5.57 23.28
CA GLY A 14 18.56 6.17 24.08
C GLY A 14 18.56 7.71 24.06
N VAL A 15 17.40 8.33 23.84
CA VAL A 15 17.26 9.81 23.77
C VAL A 15 16.28 10.33 24.81
N ALA A 16 16.38 11.63 25.12
CA ALA A 16 15.40 12.28 25.99
C ALA A 16 14.02 12.33 25.33
N ARG A 17 12.95 12.25 26.14
CA ARG A 17 11.57 12.36 25.61
C ARG A 17 11.34 13.66 24.84
N SER A 18 11.90 14.77 25.32
CA SER A 18 11.83 16.07 24.63
C SER A 18 12.40 16.01 23.21
N THR A 19 13.41 15.18 22.96
CA THR A 19 13.95 14.94 21.62
C THR A 19 12.92 14.23 20.74
N VAL A 20 12.24 13.20 21.24
CA VAL A 20 11.19 12.50 20.48
C VAL A 20 10.02 13.42 20.18
N TYR A 21 9.53 14.15 21.18
CA TYR A 21 8.43 15.11 21.02
C TYR A 21 8.74 16.25 20.04
N ARG A 22 10.02 16.63 19.91
CA ARG A 22 10.47 17.63 18.92
C ARG A 22 10.27 17.16 17.49
N TYR A 23 10.42 15.86 17.21
CA TYR A 23 10.22 15.30 15.87
C TYR A 23 8.78 14.81 15.64
N PHE A 24 8.14 14.30 16.69
CA PHE A 24 6.80 13.72 16.64
C PHE A 24 5.95 14.33 17.76
N PRO A 25 5.13 15.36 17.46
CA PRO A 25 4.36 16.09 18.45
C PRO A 25 3.46 15.18 19.30
N GLY A 26 2.98 14.08 18.72
CA GLY A 26 2.26 13.03 19.44
C GLY A 26 2.57 11.62 18.94
N ARG A 27 1.96 10.67 19.63
CA ARG A 27 2.05 9.25 19.31
C ARG A 27 1.44 8.92 17.94
N ASP A 28 0.39 9.63 17.55
CA ASP A 28 -0.27 9.41 16.27
C ASP A 28 0.64 9.88 15.12
N ASP A 29 1.37 11.01 15.28
CA ASP A 29 2.37 11.49 14.31
C ASP A 29 3.54 10.52 14.16
N LEU A 30 4.04 10.01 15.29
CA LEU A 30 5.09 8.97 15.30
C LEU A 30 4.63 7.73 14.55
N LEU A 31 3.38 7.31 14.76
CA LEU A 31 2.83 6.14 14.10
C LEU A 31 2.71 6.34 12.59
N VAL A 32 2.17 7.49 12.15
CA VAL A 32 2.08 7.84 10.72
C VAL A 32 3.46 7.83 10.08
N ALA A 33 4.46 8.45 10.72
CA ALA A 33 5.84 8.45 10.22
C ALA A 33 6.47 7.04 10.15
N THR A 34 6.14 6.19 11.12
CA THR A 34 6.60 4.79 11.13
C THR A 34 5.96 3.99 9.99
N ILE A 35 4.65 4.13 9.77
CA ILE A 35 3.95 3.50 8.64
C ILE A 35 4.49 3.99 7.31
N LYS A 36 4.74 5.29 7.18
CA LYS A 36 5.36 5.87 5.98
C LYS A 36 6.70 5.18 5.67
N THR A 37 7.56 5.03 6.67
CA THR A 37 8.86 4.35 6.50
C THR A 37 8.70 2.88 6.06
N GLU A 38 7.78 2.14 6.68
CA GLU A 38 7.51 0.74 6.29
C GLU A 38 6.99 0.62 4.86
N MET A 39 6.13 1.57 4.48
CA MET A 39 5.58 1.69 3.14
C MET A 39 6.68 1.99 2.12
N GLU A 40 7.52 3.01 2.32
CA GLU A 40 8.65 3.33 1.43
C GLU A 40 9.54 2.10 1.17
N GLN A 41 9.84 1.33 2.21
CA GLN A 41 10.60 0.08 2.07
C GLN A 41 9.85 -0.99 1.25
N LEU A 42 8.53 -1.09 1.39
CA LEU A 42 7.70 -1.98 0.56
C LEU A 42 7.72 -1.53 -0.90
N ASN A 43 7.57 -0.23 -1.17
CA ASN A 43 7.64 0.32 -2.54
C ASN A 43 8.99 0.05 -3.20
N ALA A 44 10.10 0.29 -2.50
CA ALA A 44 11.42 -0.01 -3.04
C ALA A 44 11.57 -1.49 -3.45
N ARG A 45 11.02 -2.41 -2.63
CA ARG A 45 11.01 -3.85 -2.95
C ARG A 45 10.10 -4.17 -4.13
N LEU A 46 8.91 -3.57 -4.18
CA LEU A 46 7.96 -3.74 -5.29
C LEU A 46 8.59 -3.27 -6.60
N ARG A 47 9.07 -2.03 -6.67
CA ARG A 47 9.72 -1.47 -7.87
C ARG A 47 10.84 -2.37 -8.39
N LYS A 48 11.73 -2.85 -7.52
CA LYS A 48 12.81 -3.77 -7.92
C LYS A 48 12.29 -5.07 -8.51
N ARG A 49 11.21 -5.64 -7.96
CA ARG A 49 10.59 -6.88 -8.47
C ARG A 49 9.83 -6.66 -9.76
N LEU A 50 9.22 -5.48 -9.93
CA LEU A 50 8.39 -5.15 -11.09
C LEU A 50 9.21 -4.73 -12.30
N ALA A 51 10.43 -4.23 -12.12
CA ALA A 51 11.33 -3.81 -13.19
C ALA A 51 11.66 -4.89 -14.24
N ARG A 52 11.38 -6.17 -13.95
CA ARG A 52 11.55 -7.29 -14.90
C ARG A 52 10.37 -7.47 -15.87
N TYR A 53 9.25 -6.82 -15.61
CA TYR A 53 8.04 -6.93 -16.44
C TYR A 53 7.99 -5.74 -17.40
N PRO A 54 8.06 -5.96 -18.73
CA PRO A 54 8.06 -4.89 -19.70
C PRO A 54 6.66 -4.29 -19.91
N GLU A 55 5.61 -5.11 -19.75
CA GLU A 55 4.24 -4.71 -20.03
C GLU A 55 3.58 -4.05 -18.80
N PRO A 56 2.89 -2.89 -18.95
CA PRO A 56 2.17 -2.24 -17.86
C PRO A 56 1.13 -3.15 -17.20
N ALA A 57 0.46 -4.00 -17.99
CA ALA A 57 -0.50 -4.98 -17.51
C ALA A 57 0.13 -5.94 -16.49
N ASP A 58 1.30 -6.49 -16.81
CA ASP A 58 2.03 -7.40 -15.94
C ASP A 58 2.55 -6.68 -14.69
N GLN A 59 3.01 -5.44 -14.82
CA GLN A 59 3.46 -4.64 -13.68
C GLN A 59 2.32 -4.41 -12.67
N ILE A 60 1.10 -4.10 -13.13
CA ILE A 60 -0.07 -3.90 -12.26
C ILE A 60 -0.45 -5.22 -11.57
N VAL A 61 -0.60 -6.30 -12.35
CA VAL A 61 -1.07 -7.59 -11.84
C VAL A 61 -0.07 -8.17 -10.83
N GLU A 62 1.21 -8.18 -11.17
CA GLU A 62 2.25 -8.70 -10.28
C GLU A 62 2.45 -7.78 -9.08
N GLY A 63 2.30 -6.47 -9.25
CA GLY A 63 2.32 -5.50 -8.16
C GLY A 63 1.27 -5.82 -7.10
N LEU A 64 0.03 -6.06 -7.52
CA LEU A 64 -1.06 -6.46 -6.63
C LEU A 64 -0.81 -7.80 -5.96
N ILE A 65 -0.41 -8.84 -6.71
CA ILE A 65 -0.13 -10.17 -6.13
C ILE A 65 0.95 -10.08 -5.06
N VAL A 66 2.02 -9.32 -5.31
CA VAL A 66 3.09 -9.13 -4.34
C VAL A 66 2.59 -8.34 -3.13
N ALA A 67 1.87 -7.25 -3.33
CA ALA A 67 1.33 -6.45 -2.23
C ALA A 67 0.39 -7.27 -1.33
N ILE A 68 -0.52 -8.06 -1.91
CA ILE A 68 -1.44 -8.96 -1.20
C ILE A 68 -0.66 -9.94 -0.30
N LYS A 69 0.54 -10.38 -0.71
CA LYS A 69 1.36 -11.34 0.04
C LYS A 69 2.28 -10.67 1.06
N GLU A 70 2.83 -9.51 0.75
CA GLU A 70 3.85 -8.84 1.56
C GLU A 70 3.24 -7.96 2.67
N VAL A 71 2.10 -7.32 2.42
CA VAL A 71 1.43 -6.47 3.43
C VAL A 71 1.09 -7.27 4.70
N PRO A 72 0.47 -8.46 4.63
CA PRO A 72 0.16 -9.25 5.84
C PRO A 72 1.41 -9.77 6.57
N ARG A 73 2.56 -9.86 5.90
CA ARG A 73 3.82 -10.32 6.51
C ARG A 73 4.52 -9.24 7.32
N ARG A 74 4.16 -7.97 7.13
CA ARG A 74 4.71 -6.83 7.87
C ARG A 74 3.81 -6.52 9.05
N PRO A 75 4.27 -6.69 10.32
CA PRO A 75 3.39 -6.56 11.49
C PRO A 75 2.66 -5.23 11.58
N LEU A 76 3.35 -4.13 11.25
CA LEU A 76 2.76 -2.79 11.26
C LEU A 76 1.71 -2.63 10.17
N LEU A 77 2.04 -2.95 8.91
CA LEU A 77 1.08 -2.83 7.82
C LEU A 77 -0.11 -3.79 8.00
N ARG A 78 0.11 -5.03 8.46
CA ARG A 78 -0.98 -5.96 8.79
C ARG A 78 -1.97 -5.35 9.78
N ALA A 79 -1.47 -4.72 10.84
CA ALA A 79 -2.33 -4.08 11.84
C ALA A 79 -3.14 -2.90 11.28
N VAL A 80 -2.63 -2.22 10.24
CA VAL A 80 -3.33 -1.10 9.59
C VAL A 80 -4.34 -1.56 8.55
N PHE A 81 -3.99 -2.56 7.73
CA PHE A 81 -4.74 -2.91 6.53
C PHE A 81 -5.59 -4.16 6.66
N ALA A 82 -5.16 -5.15 7.45
CA ALA A 82 -5.80 -6.46 7.54
C ALA A 82 -6.43 -6.74 8.91
N SER A 83 -6.25 -5.86 9.90
CA SER A 83 -6.90 -5.99 11.21
C SER A 83 -8.37 -5.59 11.15
N GLU A 84 -9.25 -6.43 11.71
CA GLU A 84 -10.68 -6.12 11.94
C GLU A 84 -10.90 -5.14 13.11
N GLU A 85 -9.89 -4.92 13.95
CA GLU A 85 -9.99 -4.09 15.14
C GLU A 85 -9.95 -2.58 14.80
N ASP A 86 -11.05 -1.86 15.08
CA ASP A 86 -11.13 -0.41 14.91
C ASP A 86 -10.42 0.35 16.06
N SER A 87 -9.09 0.37 15.99
CA SER A 87 -8.25 1.08 16.95
C SER A 87 -8.04 2.56 16.61
N ARG A 88 -7.79 3.40 17.62
CA ARG A 88 -7.38 4.81 17.41
C ARG A 88 -6.19 4.94 16.47
N ALA A 89 -5.21 4.05 16.63
CA ALA A 89 -4.03 3.95 15.78
C ALA A 89 -4.42 3.77 14.30
N ARG A 90 -5.29 2.80 14.02
CA ARG A 90 -5.82 2.55 12.68
C ARG A 90 -6.52 3.81 12.16
N ARG A 91 -7.44 4.41 12.91
CA ARG A 91 -8.13 5.64 12.49
C ARG A 91 -7.17 6.78 12.13
N ALA A 92 -6.16 7.05 12.96
CA ALA A 92 -5.19 8.11 12.70
C ALA A 92 -4.44 7.92 11.36
N ILE A 93 -4.07 6.68 11.04
CA ILE A 93 -3.39 6.35 9.78
C ILE A 93 -4.35 6.48 8.60
N TRP A 94 -5.58 5.96 8.71
CA TRP A 94 -6.61 6.05 7.67
C TRP A 94 -7.15 7.47 7.43
N SER A 95 -7.07 8.35 8.43
CA SER A 95 -7.40 9.77 8.29
C SER A 95 -6.25 10.63 7.74
N SER A 96 -5.03 10.07 7.68
CA SER A 96 -3.89 10.73 7.06
C SER A 96 -3.84 10.46 5.55
N ASP A 97 -3.05 11.25 4.83
CA ASP A 97 -2.83 11.07 3.39
C ASP A 97 -1.78 10.00 3.07
N VAL A 98 -1.17 9.36 4.09
CA VAL A 98 -0.03 8.44 3.91
C VAL A 98 -0.36 7.25 3.02
N ILE A 99 -1.58 6.71 3.10
CA ILE A 99 -2.01 5.54 2.33
C ILE A 99 -2.19 5.91 0.86
N VAL A 100 -2.84 7.05 0.60
CA VAL A 100 -3.12 7.54 -0.76
C VAL A 100 -1.81 7.90 -1.45
N ARG A 101 -0.96 8.72 -0.82
CA ARG A 101 0.35 9.11 -1.38
C ARG A 101 1.22 7.91 -1.69
N PHE A 102 1.28 6.95 -0.76
CA PHE A 102 2.07 5.74 -0.95
C PHE A 102 1.64 4.96 -2.19
N GLY A 103 0.33 4.82 -2.36
CA GLY A 103 -0.25 4.25 -3.54
C GLY A 103 0.19 5.04 -4.77
N GLU A 104 -0.19 6.30 -4.86
CA GLU A 104 0.08 7.17 -6.01
C GLU A 104 1.54 7.08 -6.45
N GLU A 105 2.50 7.17 -5.52
CA GLU A 105 3.92 7.01 -5.81
C GLU A 105 4.27 5.67 -6.47
N LEU A 106 3.70 4.56 -5.98
CA LEU A 106 3.94 3.23 -6.55
C LEU A 106 3.40 3.13 -7.97
N MET A 107 2.15 3.55 -8.15
CA MET A 107 1.44 3.42 -9.42
C MET A 107 1.90 4.44 -10.46
N ASP A 108 2.46 5.57 -10.07
CA ASP A 108 3.00 6.58 -10.99
C ASP A 108 4.02 5.97 -11.98
N HIS A 109 4.84 5.03 -11.52
CA HIS A 109 5.81 4.33 -12.38
C HIS A 109 5.18 3.50 -13.49
N VAL A 110 3.91 3.11 -13.34
CA VAL A 110 3.18 2.31 -14.33
C VAL A 110 2.19 3.17 -15.11
N ILE A 111 1.48 4.05 -14.42
CA ILE A 111 0.41 4.89 -14.96
C ILE A 111 0.97 6.00 -15.84
N SER A 112 2.07 6.66 -15.45
CA SER A 112 2.61 7.77 -16.24
C SER A 112 3.15 7.31 -17.59
N PRO A 113 3.97 6.24 -17.70
CA PRO A 113 4.35 5.71 -19.02
C PRO A 113 3.17 5.21 -19.85
N ALA A 114 2.19 4.54 -19.23
CA ALA A 114 1.00 4.07 -19.93
C ALA A 114 0.12 5.22 -20.44
N ARG A 115 0.05 6.34 -19.68
CA ARG A 115 -0.64 7.56 -20.09
C ARG A 115 0.04 8.19 -21.30
N ASP A 116 1.37 8.35 -21.24
CA ASP A 116 2.16 8.98 -22.31
C ASP A 116 2.12 8.15 -23.60
N ALA A 117 2.05 6.82 -23.47
CA ALA A 117 1.86 5.89 -24.58
C ALA A 117 0.41 5.79 -25.08
N GLY A 118 -0.54 6.50 -24.46
CA GLY A 118 -1.96 6.48 -24.83
C GLY A 118 -2.68 5.16 -24.53
N LEU A 119 -2.09 4.31 -23.69
CA LEU A 119 -2.56 2.96 -23.36
C LEU A 119 -3.63 2.92 -22.27
N LEU A 120 -3.78 3.98 -21.47
CA LEU A 120 -4.82 4.03 -20.43
C LEU A 120 -6.22 4.11 -21.02
N GLN A 121 -7.20 3.55 -20.30
CA GLN A 121 -8.62 3.73 -20.63
C GLN A 121 -9.03 5.22 -20.64
N ASP A 122 -9.74 5.65 -21.68
CA ASP A 122 -10.19 7.04 -21.83
C ASP A 122 -11.48 7.33 -21.04
N ALA A 123 -12.24 6.28 -20.71
CA ALA A 123 -13.56 6.42 -20.08
C ALA A 123 -13.48 7.01 -18.66
N VAL A 124 -12.33 6.92 -18.01
CA VAL A 124 -12.15 7.25 -16.59
C VAL A 124 -10.83 7.99 -16.39
N ARG A 125 -10.85 9.02 -15.53
CA ARG A 125 -9.62 9.76 -15.21
C ARG A 125 -8.61 8.85 -14.50
N PRO A 126 -7.30 8.95 -14.75
CA PRO A 126 -6.36 7.99 -14.19
C PRO A 126 -6.25 7.98 -12.67
N GLU A 127 -6.58 9.08 -12.00
CA GLU A 127 -6.61 9.14 -10.54
C GLU A 127 -7.69 8.18 -9.97
N ILE A 128 -8.80 8.03 -10.70
CA ILE A 128 -9.87 7.08 -10.35
C ILE A 128 -9.44 5.64 -10.67
N LEU A 129 -8.72 5.43 -11.78
CA LEU A 129 -8.15 4.11 -12.12
C LEU A 129 -7.21 3.63 -11.02
N VAL A 130 -6.34 4.52 -10.56
CA VAL A 130 -5.41 4.29 -9.43
C VAL A 130 -6.16 3.97 -8.14
N GLU A 131 -7.21 4.73 -7.81
CA GLU A 131 -8.06 4.44 -6.65
C GLU A 131 -8.67 3.02 -6.71
N TRP A 132 -9.15 2.60 -7.88
CA TRP A 132 -9.73 1.27 -8.07
C TRP A 132 -8.74 0.13 -7.81
N VAL A 133 -7.47 0.30 -8.21
CA VAL A 133 -6.40 -0.65 -7.89
C VAL A 133 -6.25 -0.80 -6.37
N TYR A 134 -6.28 0.30 -5.60
CA TYR A 134 -6.20 0.22 -4.14
C TYR A 134 -7.43 -0.38 -3.50
N ARG A 135 -8.63 -0.05 -3.97
CA ARG A 135 -9.86 -0.66 -3.44
C ARG A 135 -9.83 -2.18 -3.62
N LEU A 136 -9.32 -2.65 -4.76
CA LEU A 136 -9.16 -4.07 -5.00
C LEU A 136 -8.10 -4.70 -4.07
N LEU A 137 -6.93 -4.05 -3.93
CA LEU A 137 -5.90 -4.49 -2.96
C LEU A 137 -6.47 -4.61 -1.56
N LEU A 138 -7.15 -3.56 -1.07
CA LEU A 138 -7.77 -3.53 0.24
C LEU A 138 -8.82 -4.62 0.39
N SER A 139 -9.66 -4.84 -0.61
CA SER A 139 -10.65 -5.91 -0.61
C SER A 139 -10.00 -7.28 -0.46
N PHE A 140 -8.89 -7.58 -1.15
CA PHE A 140 -8.19 -8.86 -0.99
C PHE A 140 -7.48 -9.00 0.37
N LEU A 141 -7.06 -7.88 0.97
CA LEU A 141 -6.42 -7.88 2.29
C LEU A 141 -7.40 -8.04 3.44
N THR A 142 -8.64 -7.55 3.29
CA THR A 142 -9.67 -7.59 4.33
C THR A 142 -10.67 -8.73 4.14
N LEU A 143 -10.90 -9.16 2.91
CA LEU A 143 -11.88 -10.19 2.57
C LEU A 143 -11.24 -11.27 1.68
N PRO A 144 -10.81 -12.41 2.26
CA PRO A 144 -10.23 -13.51 1.51
C PRO A 144 -11.17 -14.04 0.43
N SER A 145 -10.62 -14.40 -0.73
CA SER A 145 -11.43 -14.97 -1.81
C SER A 145 -11.88 -16.41 -1.50
N ASN A 146 -13.14 -16.70 -1.82
CA ASN A 146 -13.69 -18.06 -1.75
C ASN A 146 -13.33 -18.93 -2.96
N TRP A 147 -12.88 -18.33 -4.06
CA TRP A 147 -12.70 -19.01 -5.36
C TRP A 147 -11.28 -18.93 -5.88
N VAL A 148 -10.58 -17.83 -5.61
CA VAL A 148 -9.20 -17.63 -6.01
C VAL A 148 -8.29 -18.18 -4.90
N ARG A 149 -7.72 -19.36 -5.12
CA ARG A 149 -6.96 -20.11 -4.11
C ARG A 149 -5.46 -20.20 -4.40
N SER A 150 -5.00 -19.66 -5.52
CA SER A 150 -3.59 -19.68 -5.93
C SER A 150 -3.17 -18.39 -6.64
N ASP A 151 -1.86 -18.11 -6.64
CA ASP A 151 -1.29 -16.98 -7.39
C ASP A 151 -1.59 -17.06 -8.89
N ALA A 152 -1.65 -18.28 -9.45
CA ALA A 152 -1.98 -18.49 -10.86
C ALA A 152 -3.42 -18.08 -11.19
N GLN A 153 -4.37 -18.49 -10.34
CA GLN A 153 -5.76 -18.07 -10.46
C GLN A 153 -5.90 -16.55 -10.24
N LEU A 154 -5.24 -16.00 -9.23
CA LEU A 154 -5.30 -14.57 -8.95
C LEU A 154 -4.78 -13.74 -10.12
N ARG A 155 -3.64 -14.14 -10.70
CA ARG A 155 -3.09 -13.54 -11.92
C ARG A 155 -4.09 -13.59 -13.06
N ALA A 156 -4.64 -14.76 -13.37
CA ALA A 156 -5.63 -14.91 -14.44
C ALA A 156 -6.87 -14.03 -14.20
N THR A 157 -7.38 -13.97 -12.96
CA THR A 157 -8.52 -13.12 -12.60
C THR A 157 -8.20 -11.64 -12.76
N LEU A 158 -7.03 -11.17 -12.30
CA LEU A 158 -6.64 -9.77 -12.42
C LEU A 158 -6.41 -9.36 -13.89
N HIS A 159 -5.80 -10.23 -14.72
CA HIS A 159 -5.71 -9.97 -16.16
C HIS A 159 -7.09 -9.92 -16.83
N ALA A 160 -8.01 -10.79 -16.45
CA ALA A 160 -9.34 -10.84 -17.07
C ALA A 160 -10.24 -9.66 -16.66
N LEU A 161 -10.14 -9.19 -15.42
CA LEU A 161 -11.11 -8.24 -14.85
C LEU A 161 -10.55 -6.85 -14.59
N LEU A 162 -9.29 -6.73 -14.17
CA LEU A 162 -8.70 -5.44 -13.81
C LEU A 162 -8.01 -4.79 -15.01
N VAL A 163 -7.18 -5.53 -15.75
CA VAL A 163 -6.40 -4.97 -16.86
C VAL A 163 -7.28 -4.25 -17.89
N PRO A 164 -8.42 -4.80 -18.35
CA PRO A 164 -9.29 -4.13 -19.32
C PRO A 164 -9.95 -2.85 -18.79
N VAL A 165 -10.03 -2.69 -17.47
CA VAL A 165 -10.54 -1.46 -16.83
C VAL A 165 -9.48 -0.36 -16.83
N LEU A 166 -8.20 -0.73 -16.82
CA LEU A 166 -7.09 0.21 -16.70
C LEU A 166 -6.47 0.56 -18.07
N LEU A 167 -6.38 -0.41 -18.98
CA LEU A 167 -5.66 -0.33 -20.24
C LEU A 167 -6.60 -0.60 -21.44
N LYS A 168 -6.24 -0.06 -22.61
CA LYS A 168 -6.90 -0.27 -23.90
C LYS A 168 -6.47 -1.57 -24.57
#